data_AF-A0A7J9K8B9-F1
#
_entry.id   AF-A0A7J9K8B9-F1
#
_cell.length_a   1.000
_cell.length_b   1.000
_cell.length_c   1.000
_cell.angle_alpha   90.00
_cell.angle_beta   90.00
_cell.angle_gamma   90.00
#
_symmetry.space_group_name_H-M   'P 1'
#
loop_
_entity.id
_entity.type
_entity.pdbx_description
1 polymer ?
#
loop_
_entity_poly.entity_id
_entity_poly.type
_entity_poly.pdbx_seq_one_letter_code
_entity_poly.pdbx_strand_id
1 'polypeptide(L)'
;MRRASKSFQSFNGLHRTNLVFANGYASGLAFVRFGGRLSSVIKSVGKTRAAVQSGEGKNVVSTNDAVSISNGFPVDNDEFNLDRATEGFASIPEAIEDIRQGKMVVVVDDEDRENEGDLIMAAQLVTPEAMAFIVKHGTGIVCVSMKEEDLERLNLPLMVNQRENEEKLCTAFTVTVDAKHGTTTGVSAHDRATTILALASKDSKPEDFNRPGHIFPLKYREGGVLKRAGHTEASVDLAMLAGLDPVAILCEIVDDDGSMARLPKLRQFAEQENLKIVSIADLIRYRRKRDKLVDHAGAALIPTMWGPFTACCYRSQIDGIEHIAMVKVKISRNSYC
;
A
#
# COMPACT_ATOMS: atom_id res chain seq x y z
N MET A 1 -39.05 -30.14 -31.61
CA MET A 1 -38.07 -29.41 -30.77
C MET A 1 -36.87 -30.33 -30.53
N ARG A 2 -35.70 -29.96 -31.04
CA ARG A 2 -34.49 -30.81 -31.16
C ARG A 2 -33.60 -30.73 -29.92
N ARG A 3 -32.97 -31.87 -29.58
CA ARG A 3 -31.88 -32.08 -28.60
C ARG A 3 -30.63 -31.23 -28.89
N ALA A 4 -29.85 -30.93 -27.85
CA ALA A 4 -28.40 -31.19 -27.83
C ALA A 4 -27.83 -31.12 -26.40
N SER A 5 -27.07 -32.15 -26.03
CA SER A 5 -26.19 -32.25 -24.87
C SER A 5 -24.74 -31.87 -25.25
N LYS A 6 -23.85 -31.86 -24.23
CA LYS A 6 -22.37 -31.66 -24.20
C LYS A 6 -21.99 -30.27 -23.67
N SER A 7 -21.02 -30.05 -22.78
CA SER A 7 -19.93 -30.90 -22.23
C SER A 7 -19.32 -30.20 -21.01
N PHE A 8 -19.16 -30.89 -19.88
CA PHE A 8 -18.26 -30.49 -18.79
C PHE A 8 -17.06 -31.43 -18.85
N GLN A 9 -15.87 -30.93 -19.17
CA GLN A 9 -14.63 -31.72 -19.13
C GLN A 9 -13.94 -31.48 -17.80
N SER A 10 -13.71 -32.57 -17.05
CA SER A 10 -12.82 -32.59 -15.88
C SER A 10 -11.37 -32.66 -16.34
N PHE A 11 -10.51 -31.77 -15.85
CA PHE A 11 -9.06 -31.96 -15.91
C PHE A 11 -8.56 -32.51 -14.57
N ASN A 12 -8.19 -33.79 -14.58
CA ASN A 12 -7.35 -34.42 -13.56
C ASN A 12 -5.89 -34.23 -13.98
N GLY A 13 -5.09 -33.57 -13.14
CA GLY A 13 -3.64 -33.44 -13.32
C GLY A 13 -2.96 -33.51 -11.96
N LEU A 14 -2.65 -34.73 -11.51
CA LEU A 14 -1.79 -35.00 -10.37
C LEU A 14 -0.32 -34.85 -10.83
N HIS A 15 0.43 -33.91 -10.25
CA HIS A 15 1.89 -34.01 -10.24
C HIS A 15 2.41 -33.80 -8.81
N ARG A 16 3.10 -34.84 -8.31
CA ARG A 16 3.93 -34.85 -7.11
C ARG A 16 5.05 -33.82 -7.23
N THR A 17 5.28 -33.03 -6.18
CA THR A 17 6.59 -32.44 -5.91
C THR A 17 6.97 -32.64 -4.45
N ASN A 18 8.25 -32.94 -4.25
CA ASN A 18 8.88 -33.45 -3.05
C ASN A 18 8.95 -32.43 -1.90
N LEU A 19 8.90 -32.96 -0.68
CA LEU A 19 9.16 -32.28 0.58
C LEU A 19 10.64 -31.87 0.67
N VAL A 20 10.93 -30.60 0.95
CA VAL A 20 12.21 -30.15 1.52
C VAL A 20 11.88 -29.47 2.85
N PHE A 21 12.46 -29.98 3.93
CA PHE A 21 12.37 -29.37 5.26
C PHE A 21 13.33 -28.18 5.33
N ALA A 22 12.82 -27.02 5.76
CA ALA A 22 13.63 -25.92 6.29
C ALA A 22 12.96 -25.38 7.56
N ASN A 23 13.70 -25.42 8.66
CA ASN A 23 13.31 -24.83 9.95
C ASN A 23 13.25 -23.31 9.83
N GLY A 24 12.11 -22.71 10.18
CA GLY A 24 11.97 -21.26 10.29
C GLY A 24 10.75 -20.90 11.13
N TYR A 25 10.97 -20.16 12.21
CA TYR A 25 9.92 -19.60 13.06
C TYR A 25 9.11 -18.56 12.25
N ALA A 26 7.82 -18.83 12.03
CA ALA A 26 6.89 -17.87 11.44
C ALA A 26 5.61 -17.82 12.29
N SER A 27 5.34 -16.65 12.87
CA SER A 27 4.04 -16.31 13.48
C SER A 27 3.02 -16.06 12.37
N GLY A 28 2.46 -17.15 11.83
CA GLY A 28 1.44 -17.14 10.77
C GLY A 28 0.07 -17.62 11.26
N LEU A 29 -1.00 -17.05 10.69
CA LEU A 29 -2.37 -17.55 10.83
C LEU A 29 -2.45 -19.03 10.42
N ALA A 30 -3.17 -19.84 11.21
CA ALA A 30 -3.39 -21.24 10.90
C ALA A 30 -4.29 -21.40 9.67
N PHE A 31 -3.77 -22.05 8.63
CA PHE A 31 -4.53 -22.50 7.47
C PHE A 31 -5.32 -23.77 7.80
N VAL A 32 -6.59 -23.83 7.40
CA VAL A 32 -7.38 -25.07 7.46
C VAL A 32 -7.58 -25.60 6.04
N ARG A 33 -6.92 -26.72 5.72
CA ARG A 33 -7.15 -27.51 4.52
C ARG A 33 -7.97 -28.74 4.93
N PHE A 34 -9.25 -28.79 4.56
CA PHE A 34 -10.06 -29.99 4.76
C PHE A 34 -9.84 -30.97 3.61
N GLY A 35 -9.29 -32.14 3.93
CA GLY A 35 -9.24 -33.28 3.05
C GLY A 35 -9.20 -34.58 3.86
N GLY A 36 -10.32 -35.29 3.89
CA GLY A 36 -10.42 -36.67 4.39
C GLY A 36 -10.58 -36.84 5.90
N ARG A 37 -11.51 -37.72 6.29
CA ARG A 37 -11.86 -38.07 7.68
C ARG A 37 -10.63 -38.38 8.54
N LEU A 38 -10.40 -37.59 9.60
CA LEU A 38 -9.76 -38.07 10.82
C LEU A 38 -10.24 -37.25 12.02
N SER A 39 -10.58 -37.94 13.11
CA SER A 39 -10.88 -37.35 14.42
C SER A 39 -9.59 -36.90 15.09
N SER A 40 -9.50 -35.63 15.51
CA SER A 40 -8.54 -35.22 16.53
C SER A 40 -9.06 -34.09 17.41
N VAL A 41 -8.74 -34.21 18.70
CA VAL A 41 -9.06 -33.28 19.79
C VAL A 41 -8.04 -32.14 19.78
N ILE A 42 -8.50 -30.88 19.80
CA ILE A 42 -7.62 -29.71 19.91
C ILE A 42 -7.46 -29.34 21.39
N LYS A 43 -6.25 -29.49 21.94
CA LYS A 43 -5.83 -28.79 23.17
C LYS A 43 -5.20 -27.44 22.76
N SER A 44 -5.82 -26.34 23.18
CA SER A 44 -5.32 -24.98 22.98
C SER A 44 -4.32 -24.62 24.09
N VAL A 45 -3.07 -24.34 23.73
CA VAL A 45 -2.12 -23.58 24.55
C VAL A 45 -1.58 -22.46 23.67
N GLY A 46 -1.91 -21.20 23.98
CA GLY A 46 -1.37 -20.01 23.32
C GLY A 46 -2.41 -19.00 22.83
N LYS A 47 -2.14 -17.71 23.06
CA LYS A 47 -3.03 -16.55 22.81
C LYS A 47 -3.30 -16.34 21.31
N THR A 48 -4.39 -16.89 20.78
CA THR A 48 -4.97 -16.48 19.49
C THR A 48 -6.07 -15.44 19.73
N ARG A 49 -5.99 -14.27 19.06
CA ARG A 49 -7.07 -13.28 19.09
C ARG A 49 -8.07 -13.58 17.96
N ALA A 50 -9.20 -14.20 18.33
CA ALA A 50 -10.42 -14.20 17.52
C ALA A 50 -11.34 -13.08 18.05
N ALA A 51 -11.89 -12.25 17.17
CA ALA A 51 -12.91 -11.28 17.55
C ALA A 51 -14.30 -11.89 17.31
N VAL A 52 -15.02 -12.19 18.39
CA VAL A 52 -16.41 -12.65 18.39
C VAL A 52 -17.24 -11.54 19.03
N GLN A 53 -18.22 -10.98 18.31
CA GLN A 53 -19.13 -9.96 18.84
C GLN A 53 -20.54 -10.54 18.94
N SER A 54 -21.10 -10.58 20.15
CA SER A 54 -22.49 -10.92 20.43
C SER A 54 -23.24 -9.68 20.92
N GLY A 55 -24.40 -9.38 20.33
CA GLY A 55 -25.28 -8.28 20.75
C GLY A 55 -26.28 -8.72 21.83
N GLU A 56 -26.37 -7.96 22.93
CA GLU A 56 -27.09 -8.23 24.19
C GLU A 56 -28.64 -8.11 24.17
N GLY A 57 -29.27 -8.74 25.17
CA GLY A 57 -30.63 -8.48 25.70
C GLY A 57 -31.02 -9.42 26.87
N LYS A 58 -31.27 -8.88 28.07
CA LYS A 58 -31.52 -9.52 29.41
C LYS A 58 -32.99 -10.01 29.58
N ASN A 59 -33.45 -10.86 30.53
CA ASN A 59 -33.30 -10.98 32.01
C ASN A 59 -33.76 -12.38 32.53
N VAL A 60 -33.25 -12.86 33.69
CA VAL A 60 -33.96 -13.18 34.96
C VAL A 60 -32.96 -13.74 36.01
N VAL A 61 -33.26 -13.45 37.28
CA VAL A 61 -32.48 -13.33 38.53
C VAL A 61 -32.11 -14.65 39.23
N SER A 62 -30.91 -14.74 39.87
CA SER A 62 -30.77 -15.05 41.32
C SER A 62 -29.32 -14.88 41.87
N THR A 63 -29.25 -14.02 42.90
CA THR A 63 -28.40 -13.97 44.12
C THR A 63 -26.87 -13.82 44.09
N ASN A 64 -26.47 -12.63 44.56
CA ASN A 64 -25.35 -12.25 45.46
C ASN A 64 -23.91 -12.49 44.99
N ASP A 65 -23.32 -11.46 44.37
CA ASP A 65 -22.28 -10.63 45.02
C ASP A 65 -22.10 -9.32 44.23
N ALA A 66 -22.14 -8.20 44.95
CA ALA A 66 -22.16 -6.86 44.37
C ALA A 66 -20.77 -6.42 43.94
N VAL A 67 -20.50 -6.47 42.63
CA VAL A 67 -19.53 -5.60 41.96
C VAL A 67 -20.29 -4.84 40.89
N SER A 68 -20.39 -3.53 41.07
CA SER A 68 -21.01 -2.60 40.12
C SER A 68 -20.18 -2.54 38.84
N ILE A 69 -20.53 -3.36 37.85
CA ILE A 69 -20.02 -3.22 36.49
C ILE A 69 -20.85 -2.11 35.82
N SER A 70 -20.22 -0.94 35.65
CA SER A 70 -20.79 0.17 34.91
C SER A 70 -21.09 -0.26 33.46
N ASN A 71 -22.36 -0.20 33.09
CA ASN A 71 -22.83 -0.36 31.71
C ASN A 71 -22.49 0.90 30.88
N GLY A 72 -21.20 1.14 30.68
CA GLY A 72 -20.69 2.19 29.81
C GLY A 72 -19.45 1.66 29.12
N PHE A 73 -19.55 1.39 27.81
CA PHE A 73 -18.38 1.61 26.98
C PHE A 73 -17.96 3.06 27.21
N PRO A 74 -16.68 3.37 27.47
CA PRO A 74 -16.23 4.75 27.49
C PRO A 74 -16.58 5.34 26.12
N VAL A 75 -17.60 6.19 26.08
CA VAL A 75 -17.84 7.09 24.95
C VAL A 75 -16.94 8.29 25.18
N ASP A 76 -15.65 8.00 25.14
CA ASP A 76 -14.56 8.91 24.85
C ASP A 76 -13.31 8.04 24.90
N ASN A 77 -12.60 7.96 23.77
CA ASN A 77 -11.17 7.67 23.71
C ASN A 77 -10.76 7.61 22.23
N ASP A 78 -10.02 8.63 21.79
CA ASP A 78 -9.21 8.70 20.56
C ASP A 78 -8.20 7.54 20.36
N GLU A 79 -8.28 6.49 21.17
CA GLU A 79 -7.37 5.35 21.26
C GLU A 79 -7.49 4.40 20.05
N PHE A 80 -8.55 4.52 19.25
CA PHE A 80 -8.70 3.86 17.95
C PHE A 80 -8.70 4.81 16.76
N ASN A 81 -8.23 6.05 16.93
CA ASN A 81 -8.04 6.94 15.79
C ASN A 81 -6.81 6.50 14.99
N LEU A 82 -6.99 5.53 14.09
CA LEU A 82 -5.96 5.04 13.17
C LEU A 82 -5.41 6.14 12.23
N ASP A 83 -6.09 7.29 12.14
CA ASP A 83 -5.62 8.48 11.40
C ASP A 83 -4.68 9.36 12.23
N ARG A 84 -4.48 9.05 13.52
CA ARG A 84 -3.49 9.76 14.34
C ARG A 84 -2.11 9.50 13.75
N ALA A 85 -1.39 10.59 13.52
CA ALA A 85 0.01 10.54 13.14
C ALA A 85 0.81 9.82 14.22
N THR A 86 1.77 9.00 13.80
CA THR A 86 2.75 8.41 14.71
C THR A 86 3.54 9.54 15.39
N GLU A 87 3.94 9.34 16.65
CA GLU A 87 4.61 10.39 17.42
C GLU A 87 5.89 10.90 16.73
N GLY A 88 5.98 12.22 16.56
CA GLY A 88 7.06 12.88 15.84
C GLY A 88 6.94 12.86 14.31
N PHE A 89 5.78 12.47 13.77
CA PHE A 89 5.42 12.65 12.37
C PHE A 89 4.24 13.61 12.21
N ALA A 90 4.17 14.26 11.05
CA ALA A 90 2.99 15.01 10.63
C ALA A 90 1.84 14.08 10.24
N SER A 91 0.63 14.62 10.20
CA SER A 91 -0.52 13.86 9.70
C SER A 91 -0.50 13.76 8.18
N ILE A 92 -1.01 12.64 7.66
CA ILE A 92 -1.14 12.45 6.20
C ILE A 92 -1.98 13.55 5.54
N PRO A 93 -3.10 14.03 6.13
CA PRO A 93 -3.81 15.20 5.60
C PRO A 93 -2.95 16.46 5.44
N GLU A 94 -2.05 16.77 6.39
CA GLU A 94 -1.15 17.92 6.27
C GLU A 94 -0.16 17.75 5.12
N ALA A 95 0.44 16.55 5.00
CA ALA A 95 1.36 16.27 3.89
C ALA A 95 0.66 16.33 2.53
N ILE A 96 -0.58 15.85 2.44
CA ILE A 96 -1.41 15.97 1.23
C ILE A 96 -1.64 17.44 0.88
N GLU A 97 -1.91 18.30 1.86
CA GLU A 97 -2.09 19.74 1.61
C GLU A 97 -0.79 20.40 1.14
N ASP A 98 0.36 20.08 1.75
CA ASP A 98 1.64 20.63 1.30
C ASP A 98 1.97 20.20 -0.14
N ILE A 99 1.75 18.93 -0.50
CA ILE A 99 1.89 18.43 -1.88
C ILE A 99 0.94 19.17 -2.83
N ARG A 100 -0.32 19.38 -2.44
CA ARG A 100 -1.32 20.12 -3.23
C ARG A 100 -0.86 21.55 -3.54
N GLN A 101 -0.15 22.18 -2.61
CA GLN A 101 0.41 23.53 -2.77
C GLN A 101 1.78 23.55 -3.47
N GLY A 102 2.25 22.41 -3.99
CA GLY A 102 3.53 22.31 -4.69
C GLY A 102 4.76 22.29 -3.78
N LYS A 103 4.57 22.08 -2.47
CA LYS A 103 5.67 21.90 -1.53
C LYS A 103 6.17 20.46 -1.53
N MET A 104 7.39 20.27 -1.04
CA MET A 104 7.96 18.97 -0.77
C MET A 104 7.53 18.44 0.60
N VAL A 105 7.54 17.12 0.77
CA VAL A 105 7.43 16.45 2.06
C VAL A 105 8.53 15.39 2.16
N VAL A 106 8.99 15.12 3.38
CA VAL A 106 9.89 14.00 3.66
C VAL A 106 9.04 12.77 3.95
N VAL A 107 9.25 11.68 3.21
CA VAL A 107 8.59 10.41 3.48
C VAL A 107 9.64 9.40 3.91
N VAL A 108 9.37 8.70 5.00
CA VAL A 108 10.24 7.63 5.49
C VAL A 108 9.57 6.27 5.40
N ASP A 109 10.35 5.25 5.12
CA ASP A 109 9.92 3.86 5.18
C ASP A 109 10.20 3.22 6.55
N ASP A 110 9.95 1.91 6.65
CA ASP A 110 10.16 1.15 7.88
C ASP A 110 11.66 0.89 8.12
N GLU A 111 12.08 0.80 9.39
CA GLU A 111 13.47 0.54 9.78
C GLU A 111 14.00 -0.79 9.21
N ASP A 112 13.10 -1.77 9.00
CA ASP A 112 13.43 -3.08 8.44
C ASP A 112 13.48 -3.11 6.89
N ARG A 113 13.17 -1.99 6.20
CA ARG A 113 13.16 -1.89 4.73
C ARG A 113 14.42 -1.23 4.20
N GLU A 114 14.39 0.07 3.86
CA GLU A 114 15.56 0.87 3.48
C GLU A 114 16.08 1.68 4.68
N ASN A 115 15.18 2.05 5.60
CA ASN A 115 15.43 2.93 6.74
C ASN A 115 15.90 4.33 6.28
N GLU A 116 15.33 4.81 5.18
CA GLU A 116 15.75 6.04 4.47
C GLU A 116 14.59 7.03 4.38
N GLY A 117 14.89 8.25 3.96
CA GLY A 117 13.89 9.28 3.74
C GLY A 117 14.07 9.98 2.40
N ASP A 118 12.95 10.19 1.71
CA ASP A 118 12.91 10.79 0.39
C ASP A 118 12.25 12.16 0.43
N LEU A 119 12.83 13.11 -0.30
CA LEU A 119 12.13 14.35 -0.68
C LEU A 119 11.12 14.02 -1.78
N ILE A 120 9.83 14.20 -1.50
CA ILE A 120 8.74 13.91 -2.43
C ILE A 120 7.96 15.18 -2.76
N MET A 121 7.65 15.38 -4.05
CA MET A 121 6.72 16.41 -4.53
C MET A 121 5.97 15.97 -5.78
N ALA A 122 4.82 16.60 -6.06
CA ALA A 122 4.11 16.37 -7.31
C ALA A 122 4.90 16.93 -8.51
N ALA A 123 5.08 16.10 -9.54
CA ALA A 123 5.95 16.42 -10.67
C ALA A 123 5.43 17.62 -11.49
N GLN A 124 4.11 17.75 -11.62
CA GLN A 124 3.49 18.86 -12.37
C GLN A 124 3.71 20.24 -11.73
N LEU A 125 4.16 20.31 -10.47
CA LEU A 125 4.40 21.55 -9.72
C LEU A 125 5.89 21.83 -9.51
N VAL A 126 6.78 21.07 -10.16
CA VAL A 126 8.22 21.25 -10.03
C VAL A 126 8.67 22.62 -10.54
N THR A 127 9.58 23.24 -9.82
CA THR A 127 10.29 24.44 -10.26
C THR A 127 11.80 24.21 -10.28
N PRO A 128 12.58 25.02 -11.01
CA PRO A 128 14.03 24.97 -10.95
C PRO A 128 14.59 25.14 -9.53
N GLU A 129 13.95 25.93 -8.68
CA GLU A 129 14.35 26.14 -7.28
C GLU A 129 14.11 24.89 -6.45
N ALA A 130 12.95 24.24 -6.59
CA ALA A 130 12.66 22.97 -5.94
C ALA A 130 13.65 21.88 -6.40
N MET A 131 13.97 21.84 -7.70
CA MET A 131 14.96 20.91 -8.22
C MET A 131 16.36 21.20 -7.69
N ALA A 132 16.77 22.47 -7.61
CA ALA A 132 18.05 22.85 -7.01
C ALA A 132 18.12 22.43 -5.53
N PHE A 133 17.02 22.54 -4.79
CA PHE A 133 16.91 22.07 -3.42
C PHE A 133 17.07 20.54 -3.33
N ILE A 134 16.33 19.78 -4.13
CA ILE A 134 16.45 18.31 -4.21
C ILE A 134 17.89 17.89 -4.49
N VAL A 135 18.56 18.56 -5.42
CA VAL A 135 19.92 18.22 -5.84
C VAL A 135 20.96 18.56 -4.78
N LYS A 136 20.70 19.61 -4.00
CA LYS A 136 21.59 20.04 -2.91
C LYS A 136 21.54 19.08 -1.71
N HIS A 137 20.38 18.50 -1.44
CA HIS A 137 20.13 17.72 -0.21
C HIS A 137 19.94 16.21 -0.45
N GLY A 138 19.71 15.79 -1.70
CA GLY A 138 19.53 14.40 -2.07
C GLY A 138 20.77 13.75 -2.71
N THR A 139 20.65 12.47 -3.04
CA THR A 139 21.69 11.68 -3.74
C THR A 139 22.04 12.23 -5.13
N GLY A 140 21.15 13.04 -5.70
CA GLY A 140 21.22 13.51 -7.09
C GLY A 140 20.64 12.52 -8.10
N ILE A 141 20.27 11.30 -7.67
CA ILE A 141 19.52 10.33 -8.46
C ILE A 141 18.04 10.71 -8.39
N VAL A 142 17.66 11.69 -9.21
CA VAL A 142 16.29 12.22 -9.21
C VAL A 142 15.38 11.29 -10.00
N CYS A 143 14.44 10.69 -9.29
CA CYS A 143 13.50 9.75 -9.86
C CYS A 143 12.11 10.38 -10.06
N VAL A 144 11.38 9.87 -11.06
CA VAL A 144 9.99 10.27 -11.33
C VAL A 144 9.11 9.04 -11.38
N SER A 145 8.30 8.84 -10.34
CA SER A 145 7.34 7.74 -10.29
C SER A 145 6.09 8.09 -11.08
N MET A 146 5.64 7.18 -11.94
CA MET A 146 4.42 7.35 -12.72
C MET A 146 3.76 6.02 -13.06
N LYS A 147 2.50 6.08 -13.50
CA LYS A 147 1.71 4.89 -13.85
C LYS A 147 2.25 4.19 -15.09
N GLU A 148 1.95 2.89 -15.17
CA GLU A 148 2.29 2.06 -16.33
C GLU A 148 1.73 2.65 -17.64
N GLU A 149 0.49 3.14 -17.62
CA GLU A 149 -0.18 3.75 -18.77
C GLU A 149 0.61 4.95 -19.34
N ASP A 150 1.21 5.78 -18.48
CA ASP A 150 2.03 6.91 -18.91
C ASP A 150 3.39 6.45 -19.45
N LEU A 151 4.00 5.44 -18.83
CA LEU A 151 5.24 4.84 -19.34
C LEU A 151 5.05 4.19 -20.71
N GLU A 152 3.93 3.50 -20.92
CA GLU A 152 3.55 2.91 -22.20
C GLU A 152 3.31 4.00 -23.25
N ARG A 153 2.54 5.05 -22.92
CA ARG A 153 2.32 6.21 -23.80
C ARG A 153 3.62 6.87 -24.23
N LEU A 154 4.57 7.00 -23.31
CA LEU A 154 5.87 7.64 -23.56
C LEU A 154 6.94 6.67 -24.10
N ASN A 155 6.60 5.39 -24.30
CA ASN A 155 7.51 4.32 -24.71
C ASN A 155 8.79 4.29 -23.85
N LEU A 156 8.59 4.16 -22.54
CA LEU A 156 9.64 4.09 -21.52
C LEU A 156 9.69 2.67 -20.92
N PRO A 157 10.34 1.70 -21.62
CA PRO A 157 10.48 0.36 -21.10
C PRO A 157 11.39 0.31 -19.86
N LEU A 158 11.23 -0.74 -19.05
CA LEU A 158 12.15 -1.04 -17.95
C LEU A 158 13.59 -1.12 -18.46
N MET A 159 14.54 -0.57 -17.70
CA MET A 159 15.97 -0.61 -18.06
C MET A 159 16.51 -2.04 -18.00
N VAL A 160 16.08 -2.80 -17.00
CA VAL A 160 16.38 -4.22 -16.83
C VAL A 160 15.05 -4.95 -16.72
N ASN A 161 14.92 -6.08 -17.44
CA ASN A 161 13.67 -6.82 -17.38
C ASN A 161 13.44 -7.40 -15.99
N GLN A 162 12.18 -7.62 -15.62
CA GLN A 162 11.82 -7.95 -14.24
C GLN A 162 12.40 -9.28 -13.73
N ARG A 163 12.76 -10.21 -14.62
CA ARG A 163 13.37 -11.50 -14.23
C ARG A 163 14.86 -11.38 -13.92
N GLU A 164 15.50 -10.36 -14.48
CA GLU A 164 16.94 -10.06 -14.34
C GLU A 164 17.19 -8.92 -13.36
N ASN A 165 16.14 -8.33 -12.77
CA ASN A 165 16.31 -7.29 -11.77
C ASN A 165 16.72 -7.91 -10.42
N GLU A 166 18.03 -7.94 -10.19
CA GLU A 166 18.68 -8.47 -8.99
C GLU A 166 18.80 -7.45 -7.85
N GLU A 167 18.29 -6.22 -8.01
CA GLU A 167 18.23 -5.22 -6.95
C GLU A 167 17.38 -5.74 -5.78
N LYS A 168 17.83 -5.48 -4.55
CA LYS A 168 17.26 -6.01 -3.29
C LYS A 168 15.74 -5.84 -3.19
N LEU A 169 15.20 -4.70 -3.64
CA LEU A 169 13.78 -4.36 -3.56
C LEU A 169 13.07 -4.40 -4.93
N CYS A 170 13.78 -4.83 -5.97
CA CYS A 170 13.38 -4.88 -7.37
C CYS A 170 12.67 -3.57 -7.80
N THR A 171 13.29 -2.43 -7.49
CA THR A 171 12.79 -1.11 -7.92
C THR A 171 12.74 -1.03 -9.44
N ALA A 172 11.61 -0.56 -9.96
CA ALA A 172 11.24 -0.71 -11.36
C ALA A 172 11.70 0.49 -12.22
N PHE A 173 13.03 0.65 -12.34
CA PHE A 173 13.65 1.68 -13.18
C PHE A 173 13.35 1.48 -14.66
N THR A 174 13.01 2.56 -15.35
CA THR A 174 12.95 2.61 -16.81
C THR A 174 14.24 3.15 -17.41
N VAL A 175 14.32 3.15 -18.74
CA VAL A 175 15.33 3.94 -19.45
C VAL A 175 15.30 5.40 -18.98
N THR A 176 16.48 5.99 -18.75
CA THR A 176 16.59 7.39 -18.33
C THR A 176 16.29 8.32 -19.49
N VAL A 177 15.84 9.54 -19.17
CA VAL A 177 15.39 10.50 -20.18
C VAL A 177 15.81 11.93 -19.87
N ASP A 178 15.91 12.72 -20.94
CA ASP A 178 15.91 14.18 -20.90
C ASP A 178 14.85 14.70 -21.88
N ALA A 179 14.21 15.82 -21.56
CA ALA A 179 13.44 16.55 -22.54
C ALA A 179 14.35 17.00 -23.68
N LYS A 180 13.86 16.86 -24.91
CA LYS A 180 14.57 17.23 -26.14
C LYS A 180 14.54 18.72 -26.44
N HIS A 181 13.56 19.42 -25.88
CA HIS A 181 13.30 20.83 -26.09
C HIS A 181 13.31 21.58 -24.76
N GLY A 182 13.75 22.83 -24.78
CA GLY A 182 13.83 23.67 -23.57
C GLY A 182 14.98 23.31 -22.62
N THR A 183 15.89 22.43 -23.03
CA THR A 183 17.05 21.95 -22.26
C THR A 183 18.36 22.21 -23.01
N THR A 184 19.47 22.05 -22.31
CA THR A 184 20.83 22.14 -22.85
C THR A 184 21.55 20.81 -22.75
N THR A 185 22.20 20.53 -21.61
CA THR A 185 22.90 19.28 -21.33
C THR A 185 22.04 18.28 -20.57
N GLY A 186 20.90 18.71 -20.00
CA GLY A 186 19.98 17.85 -19.24
C GLY A 186 20.23 17.83 -17.73
N VAL A 187 21.41 18.22 -17.26
CA VAL A 187 21.84 18.02 -15.86
C VAL A 187 21.44 19.15 -14.91
N SER A 188 21.30 20.37 -15.44
CA SER A 188 21.01 21.56 -14.62
C SER A 188 19.66 21.41 -13.90
N ALA A 189 19.46 22.13 -12.80
CA ALA A 189 18.18 22.11 -12.09
C ALA A 189 17.02 22.56 -13.00
N HIS A 190 17.27 23.55 -13.86
CA HIS A 190 16.33 24.02 -14.87
C HIS A 190 16.00 22.93 -15.91
N ASP A 191 17.03 22.27 -16.45
CA ASP A 191 16.85 21.24 -17.49
C ASP A 191 16.10 20.03 -16.92
N ARG A 192 16.46 19.60 -15.71
CA ARG A 192 15.77 18.52 -15.00
C ARG A 192 14.32 18.87 -14.68
N ALA A 193 14.04 20.07 -14.17
CA ALA A 193 12.66 20.52 -13.97
C ALA A 193 11.87 20.50 -15.29
N THR A 194 12.48 20.94 -16.39
CA THR A 194 11.86 20.91 -17.73
C THR A 194 11.54 19.47 -18.18
N THR A 195 12.47 18.53 -17.99
CA THR A 195 12.24 17.10 -18.27
C THR A 195 11.10 16.53 -17.45
N ILE A 196 11.03 16.86 -16.15
CA ILE A 196 9.99 16.36 -15.25
C ILE A 196 8.62 16.93 -15.60
N LEU A 197 8.53 18.22 -15.95
CA LEU A 197 7.28 18.82 -16.44
C LEU A 197 6.81 18.16 -17.75
N ALA A 198 7.74 17.82 -18.65
CA ALA A 198 7.41 17.07 -19.86
C ALA A 198 6.91 15.64 -19.52
N LEU A 199 7.55 14.93 -18.58
CA LEU A 199 7.08 13.61 -18.12
C LEU A 199 5.68 13.67 -17.51
N ALA A 200 5.38 14.71 -16.74
CA ALA A 200 4.07 14.92 -16.12
C ALA A 200 2.98 15.35 -17.13
N SER A 201 3.36 15.84 -18.32
CA SER A 201 2.41 16.31 -19.31
C SER A 201 1.68 15.17 -20.03
N LYS A 202 0.35 15.29 -20.09
CA LYS A 202 -0.51 14.37 -20.85
C LYS A 202 -0.36 14.53 -22.36
N ASP A 203 0.12 15.69 -22.80
CA ASP A 203 0.30 16.01 -24.23
C ASP A 203 1.65 15.53 -24.77
N SER A 204 2.58 15.18 -23.89
CA SER A 204 3.91 14.72 -24.28
C SER A 204 3.86 13.35 -24.98
N LYS A 205 4.79 13.19 -25.92
CA LYS A 205 4.92 12.02 -26.79
C LYS A 205 6.33 11.42 -26.66
N PRO A 206 6.52 10.15 -27.09
CA PRO A 206 7.84 9.52 -27.04
C PRO A 206 8.97 10.34 -27.69
N GLU A 207 8.68 11.10 -28.75
CA GLU A 207 9.64 11.88 -29.53
C GLU A 207 10.13 13.15 -28.83
N ASP A 208 9.45 13.56 -27.76
CA ASP A 208 9.81 14.73 -26.95
C ASP A 208 10.99 14.45 -26.00
N PHE A 209 11.45 13.19 -25.94
CA PHE A 209 12.49 12.75 -25.02
C PHE A 209 13.71 12.15 -25.73
N ASN A 210 14.90 12.54 -25.28
CA ASN A 210 16.14 11.84 -25.55
C ASN A 210 16.28 10.64 -24.59
N ARG A 211 16.92 9.57 -25.08
CA ARG A 211 17.24 8.34 -24.33
C ARG A 211 18.69 7.95 -24.69
N PRO A 212 19.63 7.81 -23.73
CA PRO A 212 19.46 8.06 -22.30
C PRO A 212 19.33 9.56 -21.96
N GLY A 213 19.12 9.87 -20.68
CA GLY A 213 19.22 11.20 -20.09
C GLY A 213 19.46 11.15 -18.58
N HIS A 214 19.05 12.18 -17.85
CA HIS A 214 19.46 12.41 -16.45
C HIS A 214 18.32 12.32 -15.43
N ILE A 215 17.09 12.11 -15.88
CA ILE A 215 15.95 11.76 -15.01
C ILE A 215 15.69 10.26 -15.09
N PHE A 216 15.32 9.66 -13.95
CA PHE A 216 15.10 8.22 -13.78
C PHE A 216 13.61 7.94 -13.55
N PRO A 217 12.81 7.68 -14.61
CA PRO A 217 11.42 7.30 -14.40
C PRO A 217 11.32 5.92 -13.73
N LEU A 218 10.33 5.80 -12.83
CA LEU A 218 10.02 4.60 -12.07
C LEU A 218 8.59 4.16 -12.36
N LYS A 219 8.41 2.86 -12.55
CA LYS A 219 7.07 2.28 -12.69
C LYS A 219 6.39 2.11 -11.33
N TYR A 220 5.30 2.85 -11.13
CA TYR A 220 4.35 2.65 -10.04
C TYR A 220 3.67 1.28 -10.15
N ARG A 221 3.50 0.59 -9.02
CA ARG A 221 2.70 -0.65 -8.95
C ARG A 221 1.26 -0.36 -8.59
N GLU A 222 0.34 -0.85 -9.41
CA GLU A 222 -1.09 -0.70 -9.12
C GLU A 222 -1.48 -1.25 -7.74
N GLY A 223 -2.30 -0.48 -7.03
CA GLY A 223 -2.58 -0.64 -5.60
C GLY A 223 -1.66 0.14 -4.66
N GLY A 224 -0.59 0.76 -5.16
CA GLY A 224 0.24 1.73 -4.44
C GLY A 224 0.85 1.16 -3.16
N VAL A 225 0.89 1.96 -2.09
CA VAL A 225 1.51 1.54 -0.82
C VAL A 225 0.80 0.35 -0.17
N LEU A 226 -0.44 0.06 -0.57
CA LEU A 226 -1.18 -1.11 -0.11
C LEU A 226 -0.69 -2.41 -0.78
N LYS A 227 -0.07 -2.29 -1.96
CA LYS A 227 0.54 -3.41 -2.70
C LYS A 227 2.04 -3.53 -2.42
N ARG A 228 2.76 -2.41 -2.45
CA ARG A 228 4.21 -2.31 -2.18
C ARG A 228 4.46 -1.07 -1.35
N ALA A 229 4.92 -1.25 -0.11
CA ALA A 229 5.23 -0.18 0.82
C ALA A 229 6.59 0.48 0.48
N GLY A 230 6.71 1.15 -0.67
CA GLY A 230 7.93 1.84 -1.09
C GLY A 230 7.72 3.31 -1.46
N HIS A 231 8.81 4.08 -1.51
CA HIS A 231 8.79 5.51 -1.84
C HIS A 231 8.22 5.79 -3.23
N THR A 232 8.49 4.91 -4.21
CA THR A 232 7.86 4.95 -5.54
C THR A 232 6.34 5.02 -5.44
N GLU A 233 5.73 4.08 -4.72
CA GLU A 233 4.29 4.04 -4.53
C GLU A 233 3.77 5.20 -3.67
N ALA A 234 4.47 5.53 -2.59
CA ALA A 234 4.08 6.61 -1.69
C ALA A 234 4.03 7.97 -2.39
N SER A 235 4.99 8.25 -3.28
CA SER A 235 5.06 9.50 -4.03
C SER A 235 3.83 9.71 -4.92
N VAL A 236 3.46 8.70 -5.71
CA VAL A 236 2.29 8.74 -6.61
C VAL A 236 0.98 8.74 -5.82
N ASP A 237 0.91 7.97 -4.73
CA ASP A 237 -0.28 7.96 -3.87
C ASP A 237 -0.55 9.33 -3.25
N LEU A 238 0.49 10.01 -2.75
CA LEU A 238 0.35 11.36 -2.19
C LEU A 238 -0.09 12.38 -3.26
N ALA A 239 0.47 12.31 -4.48
CA ALA A 239 0.04 13.17 -5.58
C ALA A 239 -1.44 12.95 -5.94
N MET A 240 -1.88 11.68 -6.05
CA MET A 240 -3.29 11.35 -6.31
C MET A 240 -4.21 11.81 -5.18
N LEU A 241 -3.82 11.60 -3.91
CA LEU A 241 -4.59 12.06 -2.74
C LEU A 241 -4.65 13.59 -2.65
N ALA A 242 -3.66 14.29 -3.18
CA ALA A 242 -3.66 15.74 -3.32
C ALA A 242 -4.62 16.24 -4.42
N GLY A 243 -5.11 15.35 -5.28
CA GLY A 243 -5.95 15.69 -6.45
C GLY A 243 -5.13 16.13 -7.66
N LEU A 244 -3.86 15.74 -7.72
CA LEU A 244 -2.93 16.04 -8.80
C LEU A 244 -2.72 14.81 -9.70
N ASP A 245 -2.05 15.01 -10.83
CA ASP A 245 -1.70 13.94 -11.75
C ASP A 245 -0.80 12.89 -11.05
N PRO A 246 -0.91 11.61 -11.42
CA PRO A 246 -0.23 10.50 -10.74
C PRO A 246 1.25 10.39 -11.17
N VAL A 247 1.97 11.51 -11.10
CA VAL A 247 3.38 11.65 -11.44
C VAL A 247 4.06 12.44 -10.32
N ALA A 248 5.09 11.86 -9.70
CA ALA A 248 5.74 12.45 -8.54
C ALA A 248 7.25 12.28 -8.59
N ILE A 249 7.96 13.25 -8.02
CA ILE A 249 9.42 13.25 -7.88
C ILE A 249 9.76 12.61 -6.54
N LEU A 250 10.84 11.85 -6.50
CA LEU A 250 11.48 11.37 -5.28
C LEU A 250 13.00 11.40 -5.43
N CYS A 251 13.69 11.68 -4.32
CA CYS A 251 15.14 11.58 -4.22
C CYS A 251 15.50 11.37 -2.74
N GLU A 252 16.32 10.35 -2.48
CA GLU A 252 16.74 9.98 -1.14
C GLU A 252 17.65 11.06 -0.56
N ILE A 253 17.49 11.37 0.73
CA ILE A 253 18.24 12.42 1.43
C ILE A 253 19.56 11.85 1.95
N VAL A 254 20.65 12.57 1.71
CA VAL A 254 22.00 12.24 2.21
C VAL A 254 22.33 13.05 3.46
N ASP A 255 23.15 12.48 4.34
CA ASP A 255 23.77 13.19 5.47
C ASP A 255 25.07 13.89 5.01
N ASP A 256 25.57 14.82 5.81
CA ASP A 256 26.75 15.64 5.49
C ASP A 256 28.04 14.81 5.35
N ASP A 257 28.08 13.62 5.95
CA ASP A 257 29.19 12.68 5.84
C ASP A 257 29.14 11.79 4.58
N GLY A 258 28.12 11.98 3.74
CA GLY A 258 27.89 11.23 2.51
C GLY A 258 27.17 9.90 2.71
N SER A 259 26.81 9.53 3.94
CA SER A 259 25.92 8.40 4.22
C SER A 259 24.44 8.77 4.00
N MET A 260 23.54 7.79 4.03
CA MET A 260 22.11 8.05 3.93
C MET A 260 21.57 8.59 5.26
N ALA A 261 20.79 9.68 5.19
CA ALA A 261 20.20 10.28 6.38
C ALA A 261 19.18 9.33 7.01
N ARG A 262 19.35 9.03 8.31
CA ARG A 262 18.41 8.19 9.08
C ARG A 262 17.43 9.05 9.87
N LEU A 263 16.38 8.42 10.41
CA LEU A 263 15.24 9.10 11.03
C LEU A 263 15.60 10.27 11.99
N PRO A 264 16.58 10.17 12.92
CA PRO A 264 16.95 11.29 13.79
C PRO A 264 17.44 12.52 13.00
N LYS A 265 18.21 12.31 11.95
CA LYS A 265 18.74 13.36 11.07
C LYS A 265 17.67 13.91 10.14
N LEU A 266 16.82 13.03 9.59
CA LEU A 266 15.68 13.42 8.77
C LEU A 266 14.71 14.33 9.53
N ARG A 267 14.50 14.09 10.82
CA ARG A 267 13.68 14.97 11.68
C ARG A 267 14.31 16.36 11.84
N GLN A 268 15.62 16.43 12.09
CA GLN A 268 16.34 17.70 12.18
C GLN A 268 16.28 18.47 10.86
N PHE A 269 16.52 17.77 9.75
CA PHE A 269 16.45 18.34 8.41
C PHE A 269 15.04 18.88 8.10
N ALA A 270 14.00 18.09 8.37
CA ALA A 270 12.61 18.50 8.14
C ALA A 270 12.23 19.74 8.97
N GLU A 271 12.70 19.83 10.23
CA GLU A 271 12.49 21.01 11.06
C GLU A 271 13.23 22.24 10.52
N GLN A 272 14.51 22.09 10.15
CA GLN A 272 15.35 23.17 9.62
C GLN A 272 14.80 23.76 8.32
N GLU A 273 14.34 22.90 7.41
CA GLU A 273 13.82 23.29 6.10
C GLU A 273 12.30 23.50 6.10
N ASN A 274 11.66 23.43 7.27
CA ASN A 274 10.22 23.60 7.47
C ASN A 274 9.37 22.69 6.55
N LEU A 275 9.77 21.42 6.46
CA LEU A 275 9.10 20.36 5.72
C LEU A 275 8.34 19.43 6.67
N LYS A 276 7.20 18.92 6.21
CA LYS A 276 6.49 17.86 6.92
C LYS A 276 7.21 16.53 6.71
N ILE A 277 7.38 15.76 7.77
CA ILE A 277 7.87 14.39 7.73
C ILE A 277 6.72 13.42 8.03
N VAL A 278 6.52 12.43 7.17
CA VAL A 278 5.48 11.38 7.31
C VAL A 278 6.06 9.99 7.08
N SER A 279 5.36 8.96 7.54
CA SER A 279 5.77 7.57 7.30
C SER A 279 4.87 6.87 6.29
N ILE A 280 5.44 5.94 5.52
CA ILE A 280 4.66 5.05 4.64
C ILE A 280 3.65 4.23 5.45
N ALA A 281 3.99 3.84 6.69
CA ALA A 281 3.08 3.13 7.58
C ALA A 281 1.81 3.96 7.89
N ASP A 282 1.96 5.26 8.15
CA ASP A 282 0.85 6.18 8.38
C ASP A 282 0.01 6.36 7.10
N LEU A 283 0.66 6.45 5.93
CA LEU A 283 -0.02 6.53 4.63
C LEU A 283 -0.85 5.26 4.34
N ILE A 284 -0.31 4.08 4.66
CA ILE A 284 -1.03 2.80 4.56
C ILE A 284 -2.27 2.80 5.46
N ARG A 285 -2.14 3.24 6.74
CA ARG A 285 -3.29 3.34 7.65
C ARG A 285 -4.34 4.31 7.11
N TYR A 286 -3.90 5.47 6.63
CA TYR A 286 -4.76 6.50 6.07
C TYR A 286 -5.58 6.00 4.88
N ARG A 287 -4.94 5.32 3.92
CA ARG A 287 -5.59 4.74 2.75
C ARG A 287 -6.52 3.59 3.09
N ARG A 288 -6.13 2.66 3.99
CA ARG A 288 -6.97 1.51 4.39
C ARG A 288 -8.35 1.91 4.93
N LYS A 289 -8.48 3.09 5.53
CA LYS A 289 -9.74 3.61 6.06
C LYS A 289 -10.64 4.24 4.99
N ARG A 290 -10.06 4.73 3.89
CA ARG A 290 -10.74 5.60 2.91
C ARG A 290 -10.99 4.90 1.58
N ASP A 291 -10.10 3.99 1.20
CA ASP A 291 -10.18 3.30 -0.07
C ASP A 291 -11.14 2.11 0.01
N LYS A 292 -11.93 1.89 -1.05
CA LYS A 292 -12.73 0.68 -1.19
C LYS A 292 -11.82 -0.48 -1.59
N LEU A 293 -11.38 -1.28 -0.62
CA LEU A 293 -10.41 -2.34 -0.87
C LEU A 293 -11.00 -3.67 -1.32
N VAL A 294 -12.31 -3.86 -1.14
CA VAL A 294 -12.99 -5.12 -1.44
C VAL A 294 -14.33 -4.90 -2.14
N ASP A 295 -14.66 -5.81 -3.05
CA ASP A 295 -16.00 -5.95 -3.64
C ASP A 295 -16.72 -7.15 -3.02
N HIS A 296 -18.01 -7.00 -2.73
CA HIS A 296 -18.83 -8.15 -2.34
C HIS A 296 -19.12 -9.01 -3.58
N ALA A 297 -18.50 -10.19 -3.65
CA ALA A 297 -18.58 -11.10 -4.79
C ALA A 297 -19.81 -12.02 -4.72
N GLY A 298 -20.32 -12.31 -3.52
CA GLY A 298 -21.51 -13.13 -3.34
C GLY A 298 -21.69 -13.62 -1.91
N ALA A 299 -22.82 -14.25 -1.63
CA ALA A 299 -23.08 -14.87 -0.34
C ALA A 299 -23.84 -16.19 -0.49
N ALA A 300 -23.54 -17.15 0.39
CA ALA A 300 -24.22 -18.44 0.43
C ALA A 300 -24.46 -18.89 1.88
N LEU A 301 -25.60 -19.55 2.12
CA LEU A 301 -25.86 -20.20 3.41
C LEU A 301 -25.10 -21.54 3.46
N ILE A 302 -24.19 -21.67 4.41
CA ILE A 302 -23.42 -22.89 4.64
C ILE A 302 -23.92 -23.58 5.91
N PRO A 303 -24.52 -24.78 5.81
CA PRO A 303 -24.81 -25.59 6.97
C PRO A 303 -23.50 -26.16 7.53
N THR A 304 -23.22 -25.91 8.81
CA THR A 304 -22.06 -26.47 9.52
C THR A 304 -22.51 -27.24 10.75
N MET A 305 -21.62 -28.06 11.31
CA MET A 305 -21.89 -28.76 12.57
C MET A 305 -22.10 -27.81 13.78
N TRP A 306 -21.71 -26.53 13.65
CA TRP A 306 -21.89 -25.50 14.67
C TRP A 306 -23.13 -24.60 14.42
N GLY A 307 -23.95 -24.95 13.43
CA GLY A 307 -25.14 -24.20 13.01
C GLY A 307 -24.99 -23.55 11.63
N PRO A 308 -26.03 -22.84 11.17
CA PRO A 308 -26.01 -22.14 9.89
C PRO A 308 -25.16 -20.86 9.95
N PHE A 309 -24.33 -20.67 8.93
CA PHE A 309 -23.58 -19.43 8.69
C PHE A 309 -23.87 -18.92 7.29
N THR A 310 -23.93 -17.60 7.12
CA THR A 310 -23.81 -16.98 5.81
C THR A 310 -22.34 -16.78 5.52
N ALA A 311 -21.82 -17.44 4.50
CA ALA A 311 -20.50 -17.19 3.96
C ALA A 311 -20.58 -16.05 2.95
N CYS A 312 -20.07 -14.87 3.31
CA CYS A 312 -19.95 -13.73 2.40
C CYS A 312 -18.56 -13.75 1.76
N CYS A 313 -18.50 -13.80 0.44
CA CYS A 313 -17.27 -13.73 -0.34
C CYS A 313 -16.98 -12.26 -0.70
N TYR A 314 -15.76 -11.82 -0.39
CA TYR A 314 -15.24 -10.51 -0.72
C TYR A 314 -13.99 -10.66 -1.57
N ARG A 315 -13.97 -10.03 -2.74
CA ARG A 315 -12.81 -10.01 -3.62
C ARG A 315 -11.99 -8.76 -3.37
N SER A 316 -10.71 -8.92 -3.06
CA SER A 316 -9.75 -7.83 -2.92
C SER A 316 -9.52 -7.13 -4.26
N GLN A 317 -9.60 -5.80 -4.27
CA GLN A 317 -9.29 -5.00 -5.46
C GLN A 317 -7.77 -4.86 -5.71
N ILE A 318 -6.94 -5.25 -4.74
CA ILE A 318 -5.47 -5.08 -4.78
C ILE A 318 -4.77 -6.30 -5.42
N ASP A 319 -5.28 -7.50 -5.16
CA ASP A 319 -4.65 -8.76 -5.59
C ASP A 319 -5.65 -9.78 -6.16
N GLY A 320 -6.93 -9.45 -6.20
CA GLY A 320 -7.97 -10.34 -6.72
C GLY A 320 -8.29 -11.53 -5.82
N ILE A 321 -7.65 -11.64 -4.64
CA ILE A 321 -7.89 -12.76 -3.71
C ILE A 321 -9.30 -12.67 -3.15
N GLU A 322 -9.98 -13.81 -3.12
CA GLU A 322 -11.29 -13.95 -2.49
C GLU A 322 -11.15 -14.34 -1.01
N HIS A 323 -11.76 -13.54 -0.14
CA HIS A 323 -11.83 -13.76 1.30
C HIS A 323 -13.26 -14.11 1.70
N ILE A 324 -13.42 -15.10 2.58
CA ILE A 324 -14.74 -15.51 3.08
C ILE A 324 -14.92 -15.05 4.52
N ALA A 325 -15.96 -14.27 4.77
CA ALA A 325 -16.43 -13.95 6.12
C ALA A 325 -17.59 -14.89 6.49
N MET A 326 -17.41 -15.69 7.54
CA MET A 326 -18.45 -16.58 8.07
C MET A 326 -19.30 -15.84 9.12
N VAL A 327 -20.49 -15.41 8.73
CA VAL A 327 -21.41 -14.66 9.58
C VAL A 327 -22.45 -15.60 10.18
N LYS A 328 -22.46 -15.74 11.51
CA LYS A 328 -23.46 -16.58 12.18
C LYS A 328 -24.84 -15.95 12.01
N VAL A 329 -25.79 -16.73 11.48
CA VAL A 329 -27.17 -16.27 11.36
C VAL A 329 -27.82 -16.28 12.75
N LYS A 330 -28.40 -15.16 13.18
CA LYS A 330 -29.30 -15.16 14.35
C LYS A 330 -30.57 -15.91 13.94
N ILE A 331 -30.79 -17.09 14.52
CA ILE A 331 -32.09 -17.75 14.46
C ILE A 331 -32.99 -16.95 15.41
N SER A 332 -33.90 -16.14 14.87
CA SER A 332 -34.99 -15.58 15.67
C SER A 332 -35.89 -16.74 16.11
N ARG A 333 -35.94 -17.01 17.42
CA ARG A 333 -37.02 -17.81 18.00
C ARG A 333 -38.31 -16.98 17.93
N ASN A 334 -38.94 -16.96 16.77
CA ASN A 334 -40.36 -16.71 16.64
C ASN A 334 -40.83 -17.19 15.28
N SER A 335 -41.34 -18.42 15.26
CA SER A 335 -42.48 -18.88 14.45
C SER A 335 -42.73 -20.32 14.85
N TYR A 336 -43.62 -20.49 15.83
CA TYR A 336 -44.37 -21.74 15.95
C TYR A 336 -45.22 -21.88 14.69
N CYS A 337 -45.10 -23.03 14.03
CA CYS A 337 -46.18 -23.81 13.44
C CYS A 337 -45.68 -25.25 13.36
#